data_AF-A0A968HP38-F1
#
_entry.id   AF-A0A968HP38-F1
#
_cell.length_a   1.000
_cell.length_b   1.000
_cell.length_c   1.000
_cell.angle_alpha   90.00
_cell.angle_beta   90.00
_cell.angle_gamma   90.00
#
_symmetry.space_group_name_H-M   'P 1'
#
loop_
_entity.id
_entity.type
_entity.pdbx_description
1 polymer ?
#
loop_
_entity_poly.entity_id
_entity_poly.type
_entity_poly.pdbx_seq_one_letter_code
_entity_poly.pdbx_strand_id
1 'polypeptide(L)' 'MMPRSRSYQEDLLKSLQNPEEAAAYLNAALADGNEHVFLLALQNVAGATICLSDGTE' A
#
# COMPACT_ATOMS: atom_id res chain seq x y z
N MET A 1 -25.84 0.76 2.33
CA MET A 1 -24.72 1.28 3.15
C MET A 1 -23.47 1.14 2.29
N MET A 2 -22.86 2.23 1.83
CA MET A 2 -21.71 2.16 0.91
C MET A 2 -20.49 1.55 1.64
N PRO A 3 -19.88 0.47 1.13
CA PRO A 3 -18.59 0.01 1.63
C PRO A 3 -17.51 0.97 1.13
N ARG A 4 -17.37 2.14 1.78
CA ARG A 4 -16.35 3.16 1.43
C ARG A 4 -14.92 2.65 1.59
N SER A 5 -14.73 1.56 2.33
CA SER A 5 -13.41 1.02 2.65
C SER A 5 -12.75 0.29 1.48
N ARG A 6 -13.53 -0.28 0.54
CA ARG A 6 -12.96 -1.06 -0.58
C ARG A 6 -12.23 -0.16 -1.58
N SER A 7 -12.89 0.91 -2.02
CA SER A 7 -12.31 1.86 -2.98
C SER A 7 -11.07 2.53 -2.43
N TYR A 8 -11.10 3.00 -1.17
CA TYR A 8 -9.92 3.64 -0.57
C TYR A 8 -8.70 2.72 -0.55
N GLN A 9 -8.91 1.45 -0.21
CA GLN A 9 -7.82 0.48 -0.16
C GLN A 9 -7.32 0.12 -1.57
N GLU A 10 -8.20 0.02 -2.56
CA GLU A 10 -7.82 -0.19 -3.97
C GLU A 10 -7.03 1.00 -4.53
N ASP A 11 -7.46 2.23 -4.27
CA ASP A 11 -6.79 3.45 -4.71
C ASP A 11 -5.44 3.64 -4.00
N LEU A 12 -5.35 3.27 -2.72
CA LEU A 12 -4.09 3.21 -1.99
C LEU A 12 -3.13 2.20 -2.65
N LEU A 13 -3.58 0.97 -2.90
CA LEU A 13 -2.75 -0.06 -3.52
C LEU A 13 -2.27 0.34 -4.92
N LYS A 14 -3.12 1.03 -5.72
CA LYS A 14 -2.71 1.59 -7.01
C LYS A 14 -1.61 2.64 -6.85
N SER A 15 -1.74 3.53 -5.87
CA SER A 15 -0.72 4.56 -5.60
C SER A 15 0.61 3.93 -5.17
N LEU A 16 0.54 2.87 -4.34
CA LEU A 16 1.71 2.11 -3.88
C LEU A 16 2.40 1.27 -4.97
N GLN A 17 1.85 1.19 -6.19
CA GLN A 17 2.58 0.63 -7.33
C GLN A 17 3.70 1.55 -7.80
N ASN A 18 3.59 2.86 -7.54
CA ASN A 18 4.68 3.78 -7.81
C ASN A 18 5.73 3.64 -6.68
N PRO A 19 6.99 3.31 -7.00
CA PRO A 19 8.04 3.16 -6.00
C PRO A 19 8.28 4.44 -5.18
N GLU A 20 8.05 5.63 -5.73
CA GLU A 20 8.19 6.89 -5.01
C GLU A 20 7.09 7.07 -3.95
N GLU A 21 5.84 6.79 -4.31
CA GLU A 21 4.68 6.81 -3.40
C GLU A 21 4.84 5.75 -2.29
N ALA A 22 5.26 4.53 -2.65
CA ALA A 22 5.54 3.46 -1.69
C ALA A 22 6.64 3.85 -0.70
N ALA A 23 7.73 4.46 -1.18
CA ALA A 23 8.81 4.94 -0.32
C ALA A 23 8.33 6.06 0.62
N ALA A 24 7.54 7.01 0.10
CA ALA A 24 6.96 8.08 0.92
C ALA A 24 6.04 7.51 2.02
N TYR A 25 5.21 6.52 1.68
CA TYR A 25 4.32 5.86 2.62
C TYR A 25 5.07 5.10 3.72
N LEU A 26 6.12 4.35 3.36
CA LEU A 26 6.99 3.67 4.31
C LEU A 26 7.75 4.64 5.22
N ASN A 27 8.27 5.73 4.66
CA ASN A 27 8.96 6.77 5.43
C ASN A 27 8.02 7.48 6.41
N ALA A 28 6.78 7.75 6.02
CA ALA A 28 5.77 8.31 6.92
C ALA A 28 5.48 7.35 8.09
N ALA A 29 5.36 6.05 7.81
CA ALA A 29 5.17 5.03 8.83
C ALA A 29 6.40 4.88 9.76
N LEU A 30 7.62 5.02 9.24
CA LEU A 30 8.84 5.07 10.06
C LEU A 30 8.89 6.30 10.97
N ALA A 31 8.48 7.46 10.46
CA ALA A 31 8.48 8.71 11.21
C ALA A 31 7.48 8.71 12.39
N ASP A 32 6.40 7.95 12.28
CA ASP A 32 5.43 7.73 13.37
C ASP A 32 6.05 6.93 14.54
N GLY A 33 7.13 6.18 14.29
CA GLY A 33 7.83 5.37 15.30
C GLY A 33 7.06 4.12 15.75
N ASN A 34 5.95 3.80 15.09
CA ASN A 34 5.11 2.66 15.41
C ASN A 34 5.43 1.47 14.50
N GLU A 35 6.02 0.43 15.09
CA GLU A 35 6.41 -0.80 14.40
C GLU A 35 5.23 -1.49 13.71
N HIS A 36 4.04 -1.51 14.33
CA HIS A 36 2.87 -2.15 13.74
C HIS A 36 2.39 -1.41 12.49
N VAL A 37 2.46 -0.08 12.49
CA VAL A 37 2.09 0.75 11.33
C VAL A 37 3.08 0.54 10.19
N PHE A 38 4.38 0.46 10.51
CA PHE A 38 5.41 0.18 9.52
C PHE A 38 5.26 -1.21 8.87
N LEU A 39 4.99 -2.24 9.68
CA LEU A 39 4.74 -3.59 9.17
C LEU A 39 3.47 -3.68 8.33
N LEU A 40 2.41 -2.99 8.72
CA LEU A 40 1.19 -2.87 7.91
C LEU A 40 1.47 -2.16 6.57
N ALA A 41 2.27 -1.09 6.61
CA ALA A 41 2.65 -0.36 5.40
C ALA A 41 3.46 -1.25 4.43
N LEU A 42 4.40 -2.04 4.95
CA LEU A 42 5.13 -3.04 4.16
C LEU A 42 4.21 -4.10 3.55
N GLN A 43 3.21 -4.59 4.30
CA GLN A 43 2.22 -5.52 3.78
C GLN A 43 1.42 -4.93 2.62
N ASN A 44 1.01 -3.66 2.73
CA ASN A 44 0.30 -2.96 1.66
C ASN A 44 1.16 -2.82 0.40
N VAL A 45 2.43 -2.43 0.53
CA VAL A 45 3.37 -2.32 -0.60
C VAL A 45 3.65 -3.67 -1.26
N ALA A 46 3.83 -4.73 -0.45
CA ALA A 46 4.02 -6.09 -0.95
C ALA A 46 2.77 -6.58 -1.70
N GLY A 47 1.57 -6.34 -1.15
CA GLY A 47 0.30 -6.67 -1.79
C GLY A 47 0.10 -5.96 -3.12
N ALA A 48 0.46 -4.67 -3.20
CA ALA A 48 0.41 -3.89 -4.43
C ALA A 48 1.37 -4.44 -5.50
N THR A 49 2.59 -4.83 -5.11
CA THR A 49 3.60 -5.36 -6.03
C THR A 49 3.26 -6.76 -6.54
N ILE A 50 2.77 -7.65 -5.67
CA ILE A 50 2.45 -9.05 -6.04
C ILE A 50 1.28 -9.11 -7.04
N CYS A 51 0.33 -8.17 -6.98
CA CYS A 51 -0.78 -8.08 -7.92
C CYS A 51 -0.36 -7.77 -9.37
N LEU A 52 0.88 -7.34 -9.61
CA LEU A 52 1.44 -7.13 -10.96
C LEU A 52 1.74 -8.43 -11.71
N SER A 53 1.59 -9.59 -11.07
CA SER A 53 1.93 -10.90 -11.66
C SER A 53 0.75 -11.62 -12.31
N ASP A 54 -0.47 -11.09 -12.23
CA ASP A 54 -1.71 -11.75 -12.70
C ASP A 54 -2.24 -11.20 -14.05
N GLY A 55 -1.50 -10.30 -14.72
CA GLY A 55 -2.05 -9.49 -15.82
C GLY A 55 -1.23 -9.37 -17.09
N THR A 56 -0.33 -10.31 -17.39
CA THR A 56 0.32 -10.41 -18.72
C THR A 56 -0.11 -11.71 -19.40
N GLU A 57 -1.29 -11.69 -20.01
CA GLU A 57 -1.72 -12.65 -21.06
C GLU A 57 -1.67 -11.96 -22.43
#